data_AF-A0A1Q7QJX5-F1
#
_entry.id   AF-A0A1Q7QJX5-F1
#
_cell.length_a   1.000
_cell.length_b   1.000
_cell.length_c   1.000
_cell.angle_alpha   90.00
_cell.angle_beta   90.00
_cell.angle_gamma   90.00
#
_symmetry.space_group_name_H-M   'P 1'
#
loop_
_entity.id
_entity.type
_entity.pdbx_description
1 polymer ?
#
loop_
_entity_poly.entity_id
_entity_poly.type
_entity_poly.pdbx_seq_one_letter_code
_entity_poly.pdbx_strand_id
1 'polypeptide(L)'
;MITTRSLAPRRRPLWVVAALTVLSLGIYLPIWLGLSWVELRRETKDETMQPLGHALSLFVPGYGYYQVYRHFALIDRLLAKVGAPRRVDALSATIGVVLWSFTWLHYSSEPLFILLDALELAAATAVVAYGQRALNDYWLARPGDAVEERVLETDWFAMAVAAVYFVSILISYAAALTN
;
A
#
# COMPACT_ATOMS: atom_id res chain seq x y z
N MET A 1 1.54 -24.43 -5.08
CA MET A 1 0.12 -24.77 -5.16
C MET A 1 -0.64 -23.74 -4.33
N ILE A 2 -1.28 -22.76 -4.97
CA ILE A 2 -2.04 -21.71 -4.26
C ILE A 2 -3.38 -22.33 -3.85
N THR A 3 -3.51 -22.76 -2.60
CA THR A 3 -4.76 -23.34 -2.08
C THR A 3 -5.88 -22.29 -2.10
N THR A 4 -7.12 -22.68 -2.36
CA THR A 4 -8.33 -21.82 -2.39
C THR A 4 -8.45 -20.86 -1.18
N ARG A 5 -7.87 -21.21 -0.03
CA ARG A 5 -7.83 -20.42 1.21
C ARG A 5 -7.00 -19.13 1.15
N SER A 6 -6.03 -19.03 0.24
CA SER A 6 -5.19 -17.83 0.07
C SER A 6 -5.86 -16.75 -0.78
N LEU A 7 -6.96 -17.09 -1.46
CA LEU A 7 -7.73 -16.17 -2.30
C LEU A 7 -8.94 -15.57 -1.57
N ALA A 8 -9.29 -16.06 -0.37
CA ALA A 8 -10.35 -15.44 0.43
C ALA A 8 -9.91 -14.04 0.91
N PRO A 9 -10.83 -13.06 1.02
CA PRO A 9 -10.54 -11.79 1.69
C PRO A 9 -9.89 -12.05 3.05
N ARG A 10 -8.95 -11.20 3.43
CA ARG A 10 -8.31 -11.25 4.75
C ARG A 10 -8.15 -9.85 5.30
N ARG A 11 -8.18 -9.72 6.62
CA ARG A 11 -7.69 -8.52 7.29
C ARG A 11 -6.16 -8.64 7.33
N ARG A 12 -5.45 -7.71 6.70
CA ARG A 12 -3.98 -7.71 6.75
C ARG A 12 -3.55 -6.94 8.00
N PRO A 13 -2.70 -7.49 8.87
CA PRO A 13 -2.19 -6.74 10.01
C PRO A 13 -1.47 -5.47 9.57
N LEU A 14 -1.65 -4.37 10.31
CA LEU A 14 -1.05 -3.09 9.94
C LEU A 14 0.47 -3.11 9.98
N TRP A 15 1.04 -3.89 10.92
CA TRP A 15 2.50 -4.04 11.02
C TRP A 15 3.09 -4.73 9.79
N VAL A 16 2.37 -5.68 9.16
CA VAL A 16 2.84 -6.38 7.95
C VAL A 16 2.94 -5.41 6.79
N VAL A 17 1.87 -4.64 6.54
CA VAL A 17 1.87 -3.69 5.42
C VAL A 17 2.85 -2.54 5.65
N ALA A 18 3.03 -2.12 6.91
CA ALA A 18 4.04 -1.13 7.26
C ALA A 18 5.46 -1.68 7.05
N ALA A 19 5.75 -2.89 7.53
CA ALA A 19 7.05 -3.54 7.34
C ALA A 19 7.36 -3.75 5.85
N LEU A 20 6.40 -4.25 5.07
CA LEU A 20 6.56 -4.40 3.63
C LEU A 20 6.84 -3.06 2.95
N THR A 21 6.17 -1.97 3.37
CA THR A 21 6.42 -0.63 2.81
C THR A 21 7.81 -0.12 3.16
N VAL A 22 8.21 -0.18 4.42
CA VAL A 22 9.52 0.30 4.88
C VAL A 22 10.66 -0.50 4.28
N LEU A 23 10.59 -1.84 4.37
CA LEU A 23 11.66 -2.72 3.87
C LEU A 23 11.78 -2.68 2.34
N SER A 24 10.70 -2.37 1.62
CA SER A 24 10.76 -2.18 0.16
C SER A 24 11.05 -0.73 -0.25
N LEU A 25 11.39 0.15 0.69
CA LEU A 25 11.63 1.58 0.43
C LEU A 25 10.46 2.25 -0.31
N GLY A 26 9.23 1.94 0.07
CA GLY A 26 8.01 2.52 -0.49
C GLY A 26 7.47 1.82 -1.73
N ILE A 27 8.22 0.91 -2.36
CA ILE A 27 7.80 0.17 -3.57
C ILE A 27 6.55 -0.69 -3.32
N TYR A 28 6.28 -1.08 -2.09
CA TYR A 28 5.06 -1.81 -1.76
C TYR A 28 3.77 -1.01 -1.98
N LEU A 29 3.79 0.32 -2.05
CA LEU A 29 2.59 1.14 -2.24
C LEU A 29 1.81 0.79 -3.53
N PRO A 30 2.42 0.76 -4.73
CA PRO A 30 1.72 0.31 -5.95
C PRO A 30 1.26 -1.15 -5.86
N ILE A 31 2.03 -2.02 -5.20
CA ILE A 31 1.66 -3.43 -5.00
C ILE A 31 0.40 -3.52 -4.13
N TRP A 32 0.36 -2.77 -3.03
CA TRP A 32 -0.76 -2.70 -2.12
C TRP A 32 -2.01 -2.23 -2.84
N LEU A 33 -1.93 -1.14 -3.63
CA LEU A 33 -3.06 -0.66 -4.43
C LEU A 33 -3.58 -1.74 -5.38
N GLY A 34 -2.70 -2.48 -6.06
CA GLY A 34 -3.11 -3.60 -6.91
C GLY A 34 -3.82 -4.69 -6.12
N LEU A 35 -3.25 -5.13 -5.00
CA LEU A 35 -3.81 -6.20 -4.16
C LEU A 35 -5.17 -5.81 -3.55
N SER A 36 -5.30 -4.61 -3.00
CA SER A 36 -6.58 -4.13 -2.48
C SER A 36 -7.60 -3.91 -3.60
N TRP A 37 -7.17 -3.55 -4.81
CA TRP A 37 -8.08 -3.47 -5.97
C TRP A 37 -8.62 -4.84 -6.40
N VAL A 38 -7.83 -5.92 -6.26
CA VAL A 38 -8.34 -7.30 -6.44
C VAL A 38 -9.46 -7.60 -5.44
N GLU A 39 -9.27 -7.21 -4.17
CA GLU A 39 -10.25 -7.46 -3.12
C GLU A 39 -11.53 -6.65 -3.34
N LEU A 40 -11.38 -5.36 -3.64
CA LEU A 40 -12.49 -4.47 -3.92
C LEU A 40 -13.25 -4.90 -5.18
N ARG A 41 -12.56 -5.33 -6.24
CA ARG A 41 -13.18 -5.91 -7.45
C ARG A 41 -14.11 -7.07 -7.11
N ARG A 42 -13.66 -7.98 -6.23
CA ARG A 42 -14.45 -9.15 -5.84
C ARG A 42 -15.67 -8.75 -5.00
N GLU A 43 -15.51 -7.76 -4.14
CA GLU A 43 -16.58 -7.22 -3.31
C GLU A 43 -17.65 -6.50 -4.14
N THR A 44 -17.23 -5.65 -5.08
CA THR A 44 -18.15 -4.88 -5.94
C THR A 44 -18.70 -5.70 -7.11
N LYS A 45 -18.09 -6.86 -7.40
CA LYS A 45 -18.35 -7.68 -8.59
C LYS A 45 -18.20 -6.91 -9.90
N ASP A 46 -17.34 -5.89 -9.92
CA ASP A 46 -17.11 -5.04 -11.08
C ASP A 46 -15.93 -5.57 -11.91
N GLU A 47 -16.24 -6.21 -13.04
CA GLU A 47 -15.22 -6.79 -13.92
C GLU A 47 -14.34 -5.77 -14.63
N THR A 48 -14.76 -4.50 -14.69
CA THR A 48 -13.98 -3.41 -15.31
C THR A 48 -12.80 -2.99 -14.44
N MET A 49 -12.77 -3.36 -13.16
CA MET A 49 -11.67 -3.08 -12.26
C MET A 49 -10.43 -3.92 -12.62
N GLN A 50 -9.42 -3.29 -13.23
CA GLN A 50 -8.17 -3.94 -13.63
C GLN A 50 -7.07 -3.73 -12.57
N PRO A 51 -6.69 -4.73 -11.77
CA PRO A 51 -5.77 -4.53 -10.64
C PRO A 51 -4.34 -4.19 -11.04
N LEU A 52 -3.82 -4.87 -12.07
CA LEU A 52 -2.50 -4.58 -12.61
C LEU A 52 -2.45 -3.17 -13.21
N GLY A 53 -3.47 -2.81 -14.00
CA GLY A 53 -3.58 -1.46 -14.56
C GLY A 53 -3.70 -0.40 -13.46
N HIS A 54 -4.39 -0.70 -12.36
CA HIS A 54 -4.49 0.21 -11.22
C HIS A 54 -3.15 0.41 -10.50
N ALA A 55 -2.40 -0.66 -10.23
CA ALA A 55 -1.07 -0.57 -9.64
C ALA A 55 -0.09 0.22 -10.53
N LEU A 56 -0.07 -0.08 -11.84
CA LEU A 56 0.82 0.57 -12.79
C LEU A 56 0.41 2.01 -13.12
N SER A 57 -0.86 2.38 -12.90
CA SER A 57 -1.35 3.73 -13.16
C SER A 57 -0.62 4.81 -12.36
N LEU A 58 -0.03 4.45 -11.21
CA LEU A 58 0.77 5.38 -10.40
C LEU A 58 1.97 5.97 -11.14
N PHE A 59 2.49 5.26 -12.15
CA PHE A 59 3.61 5.73 -12.96
C PHE A 59 3.16 6.57 -14.16
N VAL A 60 1.85 6.82 -14.30
CA VAL A 60 1.29 7.71 -15.33
C VAL A 60 0.96 9.06 -14.67
N PRO A 61 1.71 10.13 -14.95
CA PRO A 61 1.53 11.43 -14.31
C PRO A 61 0.10 11.95 -14.40
N GLY A 62 -0.42 12.47 -13.27
CA GLY A 62 -1.80 12.98 -13.16
C GLY A 62 -2.85 11.87 -13.09
N TYR A 63 -2.87 10.94 -14.04
CA TYR A 63 -3.82 9.83 -14.08
C TYR A 63 -3.69 8.91 -12.85
N GLY A 64 -2.46 8.63 -12.41
CA GLY A 64 -2.22 7.84 -11.20
C GLY A 64 -2.84 8.44 -9.95
N TYR A 65 -2.76 9.76 -9.78
CA TYR A 65 -3.36 10.46 -8.63
C TYR A 65 -4.88 10.42 -8.67
N TYR A 66 -5.48 10.58 -9.86
CA TYR A 66 -6.91 10.39 -10.03
C TYR A 66 -7.36 8.96 -9.66
N GLN A 67 -6.56 7.95 -10.04
CA GLN A 67 -6.84 6.57 -9.69
C GLN A 67 -6.75 6.32 -8.18
N VAL A 68 -5.75 6.90 -7.50
CA VAL A 68 -5.67 6.86 -6.03
C VAL A 68 -6.88 7.51 -5.38
N TYR A 69 -7.29 8.69 -5.84
CA TYR A 69 -8.48 9.36 -5.34
C TYR A 69 -9.71 8.43 -5.46
N ARG A 70 -9.92 7.82 -6.63
CA ARG A 70 -11.00 6.85 -6.84
C ARG A 70 -10.90 5.64 -5.93
N HIS A 71 -9.68 5.16 -5.66
CA HIS A 71 -9.43 4.04 -4.79
C HIS A 71 -9.96 4.29 -3.37
N PHE A 72 -9.51 5.38 -2.77
CA PHE A 72 -9.90 5.74 -1.41
C PHE A 72 -11.36 6.21 -1.33
N ALA A 73 -11.88 6.86 -2.36
CA ALA A 73 -13.30 7.22 -2.44
C ALA A 73 -14.20 5.98 -2.49
N LEU A 74 -13.78 4.90 -3.15
CA LEU A 74 -14.50 3.63 -3.15
C LEU A 74 -14.52 3.00 -1.74
N ILE A 75 -13.37 2.98 -1.06
CA ILE A 75 -13.28 2.47 0.32
C ILE A 75 -14.22 3.25 1.25
N ASP A 76 -14.23 4.58 1.16
CA ASP A 76 -15.10 5.42 1.99
C ASP A 76 -16.59 5.14 1.73
N ARG A 77 -16.99 4.97 0.46
CA ARG A 77 -18.37 4.60 0.10
C ARG A 77 -18.77 3.24 0.67
N LEU A 78 -17.86 2.27 0.65
CA LEU A 78 -18.11 0.94 1.21
C LEU A 78 -18.23 0.99 2.74
N LEU A 79 -17.37 1.75 3.42
CA LEU A 79 -17.48 1.99 4.86
C LEU A 79 -18.80 2.67 5.22
N ALA A 80 -19.22 3.68 4.46
CA ALA A 80 -20.50 4.35 4.63
C ALA A 80 -21.68 3.39 4.48
N LYS A 81 -21.63 2.50 3.48
CA LYS A 81 -22.69 1.52 3.20
C LYS A 81 -22.91 0.54 4.37
N VAL A 82 -21.85 0.17 5.09
CA VAL A 82 -21.93 -0.73 6.24
C VAL A 82 -22.07 0.01 7.57
N GLY A 83 -22.20 1.34 7.55
CA GLY A 83 -22.34 2.15 8.76
C GLY A 83 -21.09 2.14 9.66
N ALA A 84 -19.90 1.92 9.09
CA ALA A 84 -18.67 1.91 9.88
C ALA A 84 -18.38 3.31 10.46
N PRO A 85 -17.90 3.40 11.72
CA PRO A 85 -17.62 4.69 12.37
C PRO A 85 -16.44 5.42 11.74
N ARG A 86 -15.48 4.67 11.16
CA ARG A 86 -14.33 5.25 10.46
C ARG A 86 -14.74 5.67 9.06
N ARG A 87 -14.29 6.86 8.67
CA ARG A 87 -14.37 7.39 7.30
C ARG A 87 -12.98 7.61 6.74
N VAL A 88 -12.90 7.70 5.42
CA VAL A 88 -11.66 7.88 4.68
C VAL A 88 -11.76 9.12 3.82
N ASP A 89 -10.77 10.02 3.93
CA ASP A 89 -10.63 11.14 3.02
C ASP A 89 -9.71 10.78 1.85
N ALA A 90 -10.30 10.74 0.66
CA ALA A 90 -9.59 10.36 -0.57
C ALA A 90 -8.54 11.39 -0.98
N LEU A 91 -8.77 12.68 -0.68
CA LEU A 91 -7.83 13.74 -1.05
C LEU A 91 -6.55 13.65 -0.22
N SER A 92 -6.67 13.46 1.09
CA SER A 92 -5.51 13.29 1.99
C SER A 92 -4.63 12.11 1.58
N ALA A 93 -5.24 10.97 1.22
CA ALA A 93 -4.48 9.81 0.72
C ALA A 93 -3.78 10.12 -0.62
N THR A 94 -4.45 10.87 -1.50
CA THR A 94 -3.88 11.29 -2.79
C THR A 94 -2.70 12.24 -2.59
N ILE A 95 -2.80 13.20 -1.67
CA ILE A 95 -1.70 14.10 -1.29
C ILE A 95 -0.52 13.29 -0.75
N GLY A 96 -0.77 12.28 0.09
CA GLY A 96 0.28 11.38 0.56
C GLY A 96 1.01 10.64 -0.57
N VAL A 97 0.29 10.22 -1.62
CA VAL A 97 0.92 9.62 -2.80
C VAL A 97 1.69 10.65 -3.63
N VAL A 98 1.19 11.88 -3.77
CA VAL A 98 1.92 12.96 -4.44
C VAL A 98 3.24 13.24 -3.71
N LEU A 99 3.23 13.30 -2.38
CA LEU A 99 4.46 13.44 -1.59
C LEU A 99 5.42 12.28 -1.84
N TRP A 100 4.95 11.03 -1.77
CA TRP A 100 5.78 9.87 -2.08
C TRP A 100 6.36 9.89 -3.51
N SER A 101 5.62 10.40 -4.49
CA SER A 101 6.06 10.41 -5.89
C SER A 101 7.33 11.23 -6.14
N PHE A 102 7.67 12.16 -5.23
CA PHE A 102 8.88 12.96 -5.35
C PHE A 102 10.17 12.12 -5.24
N THR A 103 10.10 10.92 -4.68
CA THR A 103 11.23 9.96 -4.59
C THR A 103 11.80 9.60 -5.97
N TRP A 104 11.00 9.74 -7.03
CA TRP A 104 11.43 9.46 -8.40
C TRP A 104 12.11 10.65 -9.09
N LEU A 105 12.15 11.82 -8.44
CA LEU A 105 12.65 13.06 -9.04
C LEU A 105 14.05 13.43 -8.55
N HIS A 106 14.60 12.72 -7.57
CA HIS A 106 15.93 12.99 -7.03
C HIS A 106 16.67 11.70 -6.72
N TYR A 107 18.00 11.77 -6.80
CA TYR A 107 18.92 10.73 -6.36
C TYR A 107 20.19 11.41 -5.88
N SER A 108 20.35 11.50 -4.56
CA SER A 108 21.48 12.18 -3.94
C SER A 108 21.73 11.66 -2.53
N SER A 109 22.99 11.66 -2.12
CA SER A 109 23.40 11.31 -0.75
C SER A 109 23.58 12.54 0.15
N GLU A 110 23.20 13.74 -0.30
CA GLU A 110 23.26 14.92 0.57
C GLU A 110 22.21 14.83 1.69
N PRO A 111 22.49 15.37 2.89
CA PRO A 111 21.61 15.24 4.06
C PRO A 111 20.17 15.71 3.82
N LEU A 112 19.97 16.74 3.00
CA LEU A 112 18.64 17.25 2.65
C LEU A 112 17.81 16.22 1.87
N PHE A 113 18.42 15.53 0.91
CA PHE A 113 17.74 14.51 0.11
C PHE A 113 17.49 13.23 0.91
N ILE A 114 18.39 12.86 1.83
CA ILE A 114 18.15 11.76 2.78
C ILE A 114 16.94 12.06 3.68
N LEU A 115 16.82 13.29 4.18
CA LEU A 115 15.65 13.70 4.97
C LEU A 115 14.38 13.65 4.11
N LEU A 116 14.45 14.09 2.85
CA LEU A 116 13.34 14.04 1.92
C LEU A 116 12.90 12.59 1.64
N ASP A 117 13.83 11.67 1.37
CA ASP A 117 13.56 10.24 1.20
C ASP A 117 12.84 9.65 2.43
N ALA A 118 13.27 10.03 3.63
CA ALA A 118 12.63 9.57 4.86
C ALA A 118 11.18 10.07 4.99
N LEU A 119 10.90 11.32 4.59
CA LEU A 119 9.55 11.89 4.57
C LEU A 119 8.67 11.22 3.52
N GLU A 120 9.21 10.95 2.33
CA GLU A 120 8.52 10.26 1.24
C GLU A 120 8.17 8.81 1.61
N LEU A 121 9.11 8.10 2.26
CA LEU A 121 8.88 6.76 2.80
C LEU A 121 7.82 6.76 3.90
N ALA A 122 7.86 7.76 4.79
CA ALA A 122 6.84 7.94 5.81
C ALA A 122 5.47 8.20 5.18
N ALA A 123 5.39 9.01 4.12
CA ALA A 123 4.16 9.27 3.38
C ALA A 123 3.59 8.00 2.75
N ALA A 124 4.42 7.20 2.07
CA ALA A 124 3.98 5.91 1.51
C ALA A 124 3.45 4.96 2.60
N THR A 125 4.20 4.84 3.70
CA THR A 125 3.83 3.98 4.83
C THR A 125 2.50 4.45 5.45
N ALA A 126 2.32 5.76 5.61
CA ALA A 126 1.08 6.34 6.12
C ALA A 126 -0.10 6.05 5.19
N VAL A 127 0.04 6.23 3.87
CA VAL A 127 -1.02 5.94 2.88
C VAL A 127 -1.43 4.47 2.93
N VAL A 128 -0.47 3.55 2.91
CA VAL A 128 -0.73 2.10 2.94
C VAL A 128 -1.38 1.70 4.27
N ALA A 129 -0.86 2.16 5.40
CA ALA A 129 -1.42 1.85 6.72
C ALA A 129 -2.82 2.45 6.89
N TYR A 130 -3.04 3.68 6.43
CA TYR A 130 -4.34 4.36 6.45
C TYR A 130 -5.39 3.59 5.65
N GLY A 131 -5.07 3.24 4.41
CA GLY A 131 -5.96 2.46 3.55
C GLY A 131 -6.21 1.04 4.07
N GLN A 132 -5.17 0.34 4.54
CA GLN A 132 -5.32 -1.01 5.07
C GLN A 132 -6.16 -1.02 6.34
N ARG A 133 -6.01 -0.02 7.20
CA ARG A 133 -6.82 0.15 8.41
C ARG A 133 -8.29 0.37 8.07
N ALA A 134 -8.59 1.14 7.04
CA ALA A 134 -9.94 1.34 6.55
C ALA A 134 -10.55 0.06 5.95
N LEU A 135 -9.78 -0.67 5.13
CA LEU A 135 -10.22 -1.97 4.60
C LEU A 135 -10.48 -2.98 5.71
N ASN A 136 -9.63 -3.04 6.73
CA ASN A 136 -9.81 -3.95 7.86
C ASN A 136 -11.10 -3.67 8.64
N ASP A 137 -11.43 -2.39 8.86
CA ASP A 137 -12.71 -2.00 9.46
C ASP A 137 -13.89 -2.41 8.59
N TYR A 138 -13.80 -2.18 7.29
CA TYR A 138 -14.83 -2.58 6.35
C TYR A 138 -15.06 -4.10 6.39
N TRP A 139 -13.98 -4.89 6.34
CA TRP A 139 -14.05 -6.35 6.42
C TRP A 139 -14.63 -6.86 7.74
N LEU A 140 -14.45 -6.12 8.83
CA LEU A 140 -15.03 -6.45 10.13
C LEU A 140 -16.53 -6.11 10.20
N ALA A 141 -16.94 -5.01 9.57
CA ALA A 141 -18.31 -4.49 9.66
C ALA A 141 -19.26 -5.04 8.59
N ARG A 142 -18.75 -5.52 7.46
CA ARG A 142 -19.61 -5.99 6.36
C ARG A 142 -20.39 -7.27 6.75
N PRO A 143 -21.61 -7.46 6.21
CA PRO A 143 -22.34 -8.72 6.34
C PRO A 143 -21.61 -9.89 5.64
N GLY A 144 -21.75 -11.10 6.18
CA GLY A 144 -21.23 -12.34 5.60
C GLY A 144 -20.23 -13.05 6.50
N ASP A 145 -19.44 -13.96 5.92
CA ASP A 145 -18.46 -14.74 6.66
C ASP A 145 -17.39 -13.85 7.29
N ALA A 146 -17.01 -14.22 8.52
CA ALA A 146 -15.99 -13.51 9.26
C ALA A 146 -14.66 -13.51 8.50
N VAL A 147 -14.09 -12.32 8.31
CA VAL A 147 -12.80 -12.14 7.64
C VAL A 147 -11.70 -12.16 8.71
N GLU A 148 -10.98 -13.27 8.80
CA GLU A 148 -9.89 -13.43 9.76
C GLU A 148 -8.70 -12.51 9.45
N GLU A 149 -8.05 -12.06 10.51
CA GLU A 149 -6.74 -11.42 10.41
C GLU A 149 -5.67 -12.51 10.27
N ARG A 150 -4.91 -12.45 9.18
CA ARG A 150 -3.94 -13.51 8.83
C ARG A 150 -2.72 -12.95 8.14
N VAL A 151 -1.55 -13.45 8.53
CA VAL A 151 -0.29 -13.30 7.80
C VAL A 151 -0.11 -14.54 6.93
N LEU A 152 0.11 -14.34 5.63
CA LEU A 152 0.33 -15.44 4.69
C LEU A 152 1.83 -15.78 4.61
N GLU A 153 2.14 -17.01 4.20
CA GLU A 153 3.52 -17.42 3.87
C GLU A 153 4.14 -16.51 2.81
N THR A 154 3.34 -16.05 1.85
CA THR A 154 3.78 -15.08 0.83
C THR A 154 4.13 -13.72 1.42
N ASP A 155 3.49 -13.30 2.53
CA ASP A 155 3.85 -12.04 3.21
C ASP A 155 5.21 -12.19 3.89
N TRP A 156 5.45 -13.32 4.57
CA TRP A 156 6.75 -13.64 5.18
C TRP A 156 7.86 -13.69 4.14
N PHE A 157 7.61 -14.38 3.03
CA PHE A 157 8.56 -14.45 1.92
C PHE A 157 8.85 -13.06 1.34
N ALA A 158 7.81 -12.26 1.07
CA ALA A 158 7.97 -10.91 0.55
C ALA A 158 8.73 -10.01 1.53
N MET A 159 8.46 -10.10 2.83
CA MET A 159 9.20 -9.37 3.86
C MET A 159 10.66 -9.80 3.92
N ALA A 160 10.97 -11.09 3.80
CA ALA A 160 12.35 -11.57 3.79
C ALA A 160 13.13 -11.02 2.59
N VAL A 161 12.54 -11.06 1.39
CA VAL A 161 13.14 -10.47 0.18
C VAL A 161 13.33 -8.96 0.33
N ALA A 162 12.32 -8.26 0.82
CA ALA A 162 12.40 -6.82 1.08
C ALA A 162 13.46 -6.48 2.14
N ALA A 163 13.61 -7.30 3.18
CA ALA A 163 14.63 -7.10 4.21
C ALA A 163 16.05 -7.25 3.64
N VAL A 164 16.28 -8.26 2.79
CA VAL A 164 17.58 -8.42 2.10
C VAL A 164 17.87 -7.21 1.21
N TYR A 165 16.88 -6.75 0.45
CA TYR A 165 17.01 -5.54 -0.35
C TYR A 165 17.34 -4.31 0.51
N PHE A 166 16.59 -4.06 1.58
CA PHE A 166 16.83 -2.95 2.50
C PHE A 166 18.24 -2.96 3.08
N VAL A 167 18.70 -4.12 3.58
CA VAL A 167 20.07 -4.26 4.13
C VAL A 167 21.12 -4.01 3.06
N SER A 168 20.92 -4.49 1.82
CA SER A 168 21.86 -4.23 0.73
C SER A 168 22.02 -2.73 0.44
N ILE A 169 20.92 -1.97 0.47
CA ILE A 169 20.92 -0.52 0.29
C ILE A 169 21.65 0.18 1.45
N LEU A 170 21.40 -0.24 2.70
CA LEU A 170 22.11 0.32 3.86
C LEU A 170 23.62 0.09 3.78
N ILE A 171 24.05 -1.11 3.36
CA ILE A 171 25.47 -1.42 3.15
C ILE A 171 26.06 -0.53 2.06
N SER A 172 25.35 -0.32 0.95
CA SER A 172 25.80 0.57 -0.12
C SER A 172 25.99 2.00 0.36
N TYR A 173 25.06 2.56 1.14
CA TYR A 173 25.22 3.90 1.72
C TYR A 173 26.38 3.97 2.72
N ALA A 174 26.51 2.97 3.59
CA ALA A 174 27.60 2.93 4.57
C ALA A 174 28.97 2.86 3.88
N ALA A 175 29.11 2.05 2.83
CA ALA A 175 30.34 1.95 2.06
C ALA A 175 30.66 3.23 1.28
N ALA A 176 29.65 3.94 0.79
CA ALA A 176 29.83 5.23 0.11
C ALA A 176 30.32 6.34 1.05
N LEU A 177 29.92 6.32 2.32
CA LEU A 177 30.35 7.30 3.34
C LEU A 177 31.79 7.10 3.82
N THR A 178 32.36 5.91 3.61
CA THR A 178 33.73 5.56 4.06
C THR A 178 34.81 5.73 2.98
N ASN A 179 34.43 6.07 1.74
CA ASN A 179 35.34 6.34 0.62
C ASN A 179 35.36 7.84 0.29
#